data_AF-A0A1H1AJ70-F1
#
_entry.id   AF-A0A1H1AJ70-F1
#
_cell.length_a   1.000
_cell.length_b   1.000
_cell.length_c   1.000
_cell.angle_alpha   90.00
_cell.angle_beta   90.00
_cell.angle_gamma   90.00
#
_symmetry.space_group_name_H-M   'P 1'
#
loop_
_entity.id
_entity.type
_entity.pdbx_description
1 polymer ?
#
loop_
_entity_poly.entity_id
_entity_poly.type
_entity_poly.pdbx_seq_one_letter_code
_entity_poly.pdbx_strand_id
1 'polypeptide(L)'
;MVENENIMKVNLAPGIYKEVKEYCMIANIDENEFVNSVVNYFLDENLLIYDTMRKGYAEMSRINLDICDEFEVCEKEVGAQF
;
A
#
# COMPACT_ATOMS: atom_id res chain seq x y z
N MET A 1 -26.91 11.65 18.77
CA MET A 1 -25.49 11.29 18.92
C MET A 1 -24.76 12.10 17.87
N VAL A 2 -23.86 13.00 18.26
CA VAL A 2 -23.12 13.81 17.28
C VAL A 2 -22.11 12.86 16.64
N GLU A 3 -22.31 12.50 15.38
CA GLU A 3 -21.27 11.85 14.60
C GLU A 3 -20.06 12.78 14.59
N ASN A 4 -18.92 12.32 15.12
CA ASN A 4 -17.68 13.06 14.97
C ASN A 4 -17.31 13.01 13.48
N GLU A 5 -17.53 14.10 12.76
CA GLU A 5 -17.03 14.26 11.40
C GLU A 5 -15.49 14.27 11.46
N ASN A 6 -14.87 13.19 11.00
CA ASN A 6 -13.42 13.10 10.87
C ASN A 6 -12.97 13.90 9.64
N ILE A 7 -12.69 15.20 9.84
CA ILE A 7 -12.25 16.09 8.76
C ILE A 7 -10.74 16.02 8.59
N MET A 8 -10.28 15.67 7.39
CA MET A 8 -8.87 15.69 6.99
C MET A 8 -8.62 16.82 6.00
N LYS A 9 -7.71 17.75 6.32
CA LYS A 9 -7.27 18.80 5.39
C LYS A 9 -5.97 18.38 4.72
N VAL A 10 -5.97 18.31 3.40
CA VAL A 10 -4.79 17.94 2.59
C VAL A 10 -4.38 19.09 1.66
N ASN A 11 -3.08 19.21 1.42
CA ASN A 11 -2.53 20.12 0.42
C ASN A 11 -2.23 19.32 -0.84
N LEU A 12 -3.02 19.53 -1.89
CA LEU A 12 -2.80 18.91 -3.20
C LEU A 12 -1.89 19.79 -4.07
N ALA A 13 -1.11 19.15 -4.94
CA ALA A 13 -0.39 19.88 -5.97
C ALA A 13 -1.40 20.66 -6.85
N PRO A 14 -1.09 21.90 -7.28
CA PRO A 14 -2.06 22.73 -8.00
C PRO A 14 -2.65 22.07 -9.26
N GLY A 15 -1.85 21.31 -9.99
CA GLY A 15 -2.30 20.55 -11.16
C GLY A 15 -3.34 19.49 -10.80
N ILE A 16 -3.05 18.68 -9.79
CA ILE A 16 -3.96 17.64 -9.30
C ILE A 16 -5.27 18.25 -8.81
N TYR A 17 -5.21 19.32 -8.01
CA TYR A 17 -6.42 19.98 -7.52
C TYR A 17 -7.30 20.48 -8.68
N LYS A 18 -6.69 21.07 -9.71
CA LYS A 18 -7.40 21.53 -10.89
C LYS A 18 -8.07 20.37 -11.64
N GLU A 19 -7.34 19.29 -11.88
CA GLU A 19 -7.87 18.10 -12.56
C GLU A 19 -9.03 17.46 -11.79
N VAL A 20 -8.92 17.36 -10.46
CA VAL A 20 -10.00 16.86 -9.60
C VAL A 20 -11.24 17.75 -9.70
N LYS A 21 -11.08 19.08 -9.62
CA LYS A 21 -12.18 20.04 -9.76
C LYS A 21 -12.88 19.91 -11.11
N GLU A 22 -12.12 19.88 -12.21
CA GLU A 22 -12.65 19.76 -13.56
C GLU A 22 -13.40 18.44 -13.75
N TYR A 23 -12.84 17.33 -13.27
CA TYR A 23 -13.48 16.03 -13.33
C TYR A 23 -14.80 15.99 -12.53
N CYS A 24 -14.80 16.45 -11.28
CA CYS A 24 -15.99 16.47 -10.43
C CYS A 24 -17.09 17.35 -11.04
N MET A 25 -16.72 18.48 -11.65
CA MET A 25 -17.65 19.35 -12.37
C MET A 25 -18.26 18.67 -13.61
N ILE A 26 -17.45 18.01 -14.43
CA ILE A 26 -17.91 17.33 -15.66
C ILE A 26 -18.79 16.13 -15.32
N ALA A 27 -18.40 15.35 -14.31
CA ALA A 27 -19.10 14.14 -13.89
C ALA A 27 -20.30 14.43 -12.97
N ASN A 28 -20.45 15.67 -12.48
CA ASN A 28 -21.45 16.07 -11.49
C ASN A 28 -21.40 15.21 -10.21
N ILE A 29 -20.20 15.06 -9.65
CA ILE A 29 -19.90 14.29 -8.43
C ILE A 29 -19.39 15.26 -7.37
N ASP A 30 -19.73 15.01 -6.10
CA ASP A 30 -19.18 15.79 -4.98
C ASP A 30 -17.68 15.49 -4.78
N GLU A 31 -16.90 16.52 -4.46
CA GLU A 31 -15.45 16.37 -4.30
C GLU A 31 -15.08 15.48 -3.11
N ASN A 32 -15.84 15.53 -2.01
CA ASN A 32 -15.58 14.66 -0.87
C ASN A 32 -15.96 13.22 -1.21
N GLU A 33 -17.07 13.01 -1.93
CA GLU A 33 -17.44 11.68 -2.44
C GLU A 33 -16.36 11.10 -3.34
N PHE A 34 -15.82 11.90 -4.26
CA PHE A 34 -14.72 11.51 -5.14
C PHE A 34 -13.45 11.16 -4.33
N VAL A 35 -13.01 12.06 -3.44
CA VAL A 35 -11.79 11.83 -2.63
C VAL A 35 -11.96 10.61 -1.73
N ASN A 36 -13.11 10.43 -1.08
CA ASN A 36 -13.39 9.25 -0.27
C ASN A 36 -13.33 7.96 -1.11
N SER A 37 -13.88 7.98 -2.32
CA SER A 37 -13.84 6.84 -3.22
C SER A 37 -12.42 6.49 -3.65
N VAL A 38 -11.61 7.49 -4.02
CA VAL A 38 -10.20 7.30 -4.40
C VAL A 38 -9.37 6.78 -3.23
N VAL A 39 -9.56 7.34 -2.03
CA VAL A 39 -8.84 6.91 -0.83
C VAL A 39 -9.23 5.48 -0.45
N ASN A 40 -10.51 5.13 -0.47
CA ASN A 40 -10.98 3.77 -0.19
C ASN A 40 -10.41 2.78 -1.19
N TYR A 41 -10.47 3.09 -2.50
CA TYR A 41 -9.90 2.25 -3.55
C TYR A 41 -8.40 1.99 -3.33
N PHE A 42 -7.63 3.05 -3.05
CA PHE A 42 -6.21 2.91 -2.78
C PHE A 42 -5.94 2.04 -1.54
N LEU A 43 -6.68 2.25 -0.45
CA LEU A 43 -6.51 1.48 0.78
C LEU A 43 -6.87 0.01 0.56
N ASP A 44 -7.99 -0.28 -0.07
CA ASP A 44 -8.45 -1.65 -0.30
C ASP A 44 -7.46 -2.45 -1.16
N GLU A 45 -6.96 -1.86 -2.25
CA GLU A 45 -5.95 -2.52 -3.10
C GLU A 45 -4.64 -2.75 -2.35
N ASN A 46 -4.12 -1.74 -1.64
CA ASN A 46 -2.83 -1.86 -0.96
C ASN A 46 -2.91 -2.79 0.25
N LEU A 47 -3.99 -2.74 1.03
CA LEU A 47 -4.21 -3.65 2.15
C LEU A 47 -4.29 -5.10 1.66
N LEU A 48 -4.94 -5.35 0.53
CA LEU A 48 -4.99 -6.67 -0.08
C LEU A 48 -3.59 -7.15 -0.50
N ILE A 49 -2.79 -6.29 -1.16
CA ILE A 49 -1.43 -6.63 -1.56
C ILE A 49 -0.56 -6.97 -0.35
N TYR A 50 -0.58 -6.11 0.68
CA TYR A 50 0.20 -6.34 1.90
C TYR A 50 -0.21 -7.63 2.63
N ASP A 51 -1.52 -7.89 2.74
CA ASP A 51 -2.01 -9.12 3.37
C ASP A 51 -1.62 -10.36 2.57
N THR A 52 -1.65 -10.29 1.24
CA THR A 52 -1.23 -11.37 0.34
C THR A 52 0.25 -11.67 0.49
N MET A 53 1.11 -10.64 0.47
CA MET A 53 2.54 -10.80 0.69
C MET A 53 2.84 -11.41 2.07
N ARG A 54 2.20 -10.87 3.11
CA ARG A 54 2.36 -11.35 4.49
C ARG A 54 2.00 -12.83 4.61
N LYS A 55 0.88 -13.26 4.01
CA LYS A 55 0.46 -14.67 3.97
C LYS A 55 1.45 -15.53 3.19
N GLY A 56 1.86 -15.10 1.99
CA GLY A 56 2.84 -15.82 1.17
C GLY A 56 4.18 -16.05 1.89
N TYR A 57 4.70 -15.04 2.60
CA TYR A 57 5.91 -15.20 3.40
C TYR A 57 5.73 -16.17 4.57
N ALA A 58 4.56 -16.16 5.23
CA ALA A 58 4.27 -17.09 6.31
C ALA A 58 4.16 -18.54 5.80
N GLU A 59 3.47 -18.75 4.68
CA GLU A 59 3.31 -20.06 4.03
C GLU A 59 4.64 -20.63 3.53
N MET A 60 5.49 -19.79 2.95
CA MET A 60 6.80 -20.19 2.43
C MET A 60 7.90 -20.21 3.49
N SER A 61 7.61 -19.81 4.73
CA SER A 61 8.60 -19.62 5.80
C SER A 61 9.50 -20.84 5.99
N ARG A 62 8.92 -22.05 6.02
CA ARG A 62 9.67 -23.29 6.20
C ARG A 62 10.61 -23.58 5.02
N ILE A 63 10.12 -23.48 3.79
CA ILE A 63 10.92 -23.72 2.59
C ILE A 63 12.06 -22.70 2.50
N ASN A 64 11.74 -21.44 2.78
CA ASN A 64 12.73 -20.36 2.77
C ASN A 64 13.83 -20.60 3.82
N LEU A 65 13.46 -21.08 5.02
CA LEU A 65 14.42 -21.44 6.06
C LEU A 65 15.26 -22.65 5.68
N ASP A 66 14.65 -23.70 5.14
CA ASP A 66 15.38 -24.90 4.69
C ASP A 66 16.44 -24.54 3.62
N ILE A 67 16.12 -23.63 2.70
CA ILE A 67 17.08 -23.11 1.71
C ILE A 67 18.19 -22.30 2.39
N CYS A 68 17.86 -21.38 3.31
CA CYS A 68 18.86 -20.62 4.04
C CYS A 68 19.85 -21.52 4.78
N ASP A 69 19.33 -22.56 5.46
CA ASP A 69 20.15 -23.51 6.21
C ASP A 69 21.05 -24.34 5.29
N GLU A 70 20.56 -24.74 4.10
CA GLU A 70 21.35 -25.51 3.13
C GLU A 70 22.55 -24.72 2.58
N PHE A 71 22.41 -23.41 2.38
CA PHE A 71 23.45 -22.57 1.78
C PHE A 71 24.29 -21.76 2.79
N GLU A 72 23.98 -21.82 4.08
CA GLU A 72 24.67 -21.04 5.14
C GLU A 72 26.19 -21.27 5.15
N VAL A 73 26.64 -22.51 4.91
CA VAL A 73 28.07 -22.86 4.89
C VAL A 73 28.79 -22.20 3.71
N CYS A 74 28.17 -22.21 2.52
CA CYS A 74 28.75 -21.59 1.33
C CYS A 74 28.93 -20.08 1.50
N GLU A 75 27.98 -19.40 2.14
CA GLU A 75 28.07 -17.97 2.43
C GLU A 75 29.24 -17.67 3.39
N LYS A 76 29.41 -18.50 4.43
CA LYS A 76 30.52 -18.38 5.40
C LYS A 76 31.89 -18.59 4.74
N GLU A 77 32.00 -19.54 3.82
CA GLU A 77 33.25 -19.82 3.09
C GLU A 77 33.68 -18.65 2.20
N VAL A 78 32.74 -17.99 1.52
CA VAL A 78 33.03 -16.78 0.71
C VAL A 78 33.34 -15.59 1.61
N GLY A 79 32.58 -15.39 2.69
CA GLY A 79 32.80 -14.29 3.63
C GLY A 79 34.14 -14.35 4.34
N ALA A 80 34.69 -15.54 4.59
CA ALA A 80 35.98 -15.74 5.23
C ALA A 80 37.20 -15.48 4.30
N GLN A 81 36.97 -15.23 3.01
CA GLN A 81 38.03 -14.95 2.02
C GLN A 81 38.36 -13.45 1.88
N PHE A 82 37.68 -12.58 2.63
CA PHE A 82 37.90 -11.12 2.64
C PHE A 82 38.35 -10.61 4.00
#